data_AF-A0A0Q5ZVG0-F1
#
_entry.id   AF-A0A0Q5ZVG0-F1
#
_cell.length_a   1.000
_cell.length_b   1.000
_cell.length_c   1.000
_cell.angle_alpha   90.00
_cell.angle_beta   90.00
_cell.angle_gamma   90.00
#
_symmetry.space_group_name_H-M   'P 1'
#
loop_
_entity.id
_entity.type
_entity.pdbx_description
1 polymer ?
#
loop_
_entity_poly.entity_id
_entity_poly.type
_entity_poly.pdbx_seq_one_letter_code
_entity_poly.pdbx_strand_id
1 'polypeptide(L)'
;MRILKGNSRKYKEQKFHSFKTLAVKNMMIVDIRKFDLDSSITDLVKASEIRKTWYGKITDTYWDYLNKTTTNIDCKFYSHLFSDLLVYFIDEKGIKLGLRDYGEQISKNRNHAVFIFALDDKENILNLIKQENFTENFEVFCKDLNGSFYSYTRNDVNETLKNFKNTLSLVDQKIGLILNIG
;
A
#
# COMPACT_ATOMS: atom_id res chain seq x y z
N MET A 1 -11.99 -20.98 -47.89
CA MET A 1 -11.46 -19.88 -47.05
C MET A 1 -12.22 -19.90 -45.72
N ARG A 2 -11.61 -20.37 -44.62
CA ARG A 2 -12.26 -20.44 -43.30
C ARG A 2 -11.85 -19.22 -42.48
N ILE A 3 -12.81 -18.39 -42.11
CA ILE A 3 -12.61 -17.24 -41.22
C ILE A 3 -12.58 -17.79 -39.78
N LEU A 4 -11.39 -17.79 -39.16
CA LEU A 4 -11.23 -18.08 -37.74
C LEU A 4 -11.76 -16.88 -36.95
N LYS A 5 -12.93 -17.04 -36.32
CA LYS A 5 -13.40 -16.15 -35.26
C LYS A 5 -12.48 -16.32 -34.06
N GLY A 6 -11.51 -15.42 -33.92
CA GLY A 6 -10.67 -15.30 -32.73
C GLY A 6 -11.53 -14.88 -31.55
N ASN A 7 -11.63 -15.76 -30.56
CA ASN A 7 -12.19 -15.49 -29.25
C ASN A 7 -11.47 -14.30 -28.62
N SER A 8 -12.08 -13.11 -28.65
CA SER A 8 -11.70 -12.01 -27.76
C SER A 8 -12.03 -12.46 -26.34
N ARG A 9 -11.04 -12.99 -25.62
CA ARG A 9 -11.13 -13.15 -24.17
C ARG A 9 -11.40 -11.77 -23.60
N LYS A 10 -12.65 -11.54 -23.19
CA LYS A 10 -13.03 -10.41 -22.34
C LYS A 10 -12.19 -10.52 -21.07
N TYR A 11 -11.11 -9.76 -21.00
CA TYR A 11 -10.47 -9.47 -19.72
C TYR A 11 -11.54 -8.78 -18.89
N LYS A 12 -12.09 -9.49 -17.91
CA LYS A 12 -12.84 -8.84 -16.84
C LYS A 12 -11.85 -7.89 -16.18
N GLU A 13 -12.03 -6.59 -16.39
CA GLU A 13 -11.47 -5.57 -15.52
C GLU A 13 -11.90 -5.95 -14.09
N GLN A 14 -10.98 -6.51 -13.31
CA GLN A 14 -11.11 -6.46 -11.87
C GLN A 14 -10.95 -4.99 -11.51
N LYS A 15 -12.08 -4.27 -11.53
CA LYS A 15 -12.19 -2.99 -10.84
C LYS A 15 -11.87 -3.28 -9.39
N PHE A 16 -10.67 -2.90 -8.95
CA PHE A 16 -10.36 -2.82 -7.53
C PHE A 16 -11.52 -2.06 -6.90
N HIS A 17 -12.35 -2.77 -6.13
CA HIS A 17 -13.38 -2.15 -5.32
C HIS A 17 -12.66 -1.15 -4.40
N SER A 18 -13.33 -0.04 -4.05
CA SER A 18 -12.80 0.99 -3.13
C SER A 18 -11.96 0.35 -2.01
N PHE A 19 -10.87 0.98 -1.55
CA PHE A 19 -10.09 0.39 -0.45
C PHE A 19 -10.95 0.13 0.78
N LYS A 20 -12.06 0.84 0.98
CA LYS A 20 -13.13 0.54 1.95
C LYS A 20 -13.59 -0.90 1.86
N THR A 21 -13.64 -1.51 0.68
CA THR A 21 -13.98 -2.93 0.44
C THR A 21 -12.82 -3.90 0.71
N LEU A 22 -11.57 -3.49 0.47
CA LEU A 22 -10.36 -4.27 0.82
C LEU A 22 -10.06 -4.21 2.33
N ALA A 23 -10.33 -3.05 2.95
CA ALA A 23 -10.20 -2.75 4.36
C ALA A 23 -11.31 -3.39 5.21
N VAL A 24 -12.33 -4.01 4.59
CA VAL A 24 -13.32 -4.80 5.33
C VAL A 24 -12.64 -6.08 5.84
N LYS A 25 -12.08 -5.94 7.04
CA LYS A 25 -11.62 -6.93 8.03
C LYS A 25 -10.14 -7.32 7.97
N ASN A 26 -9.44 -6.96 9.05
CA ASN A 26 -8.18 -7.55 9.53
C ASN A 26 -6.93 -7.33 8.66
N MET A 27 -6.91 -6.35 7.78
CA MET A 27 -5.68 -5.98 7.09
C MET A 27 -4.64 -5.43 8.07
N MET A 28 -3.43 -5.97 7.99
CA MET A 28 -2.29 -5.52 8.80
C MET A 28 -1.14 -5.14 7.88
N ILE A 29 -0.39 -4.11 8.28
CA ILE A 29 0.94 -3.94 7.73
C ILE A 29 1.79 -5.15 8.05
N VAL A 30 2.28 -5.80 7.00
CA VAL A 30 3.14 -6.98 7.05
C VAL A 30 4.60 -6.59 6.90
N ASP A 31 4.90 -5.56 6.10
CA ASP A 31 6.27 -5.18 5.79
C ASP A 31 6.33 -3.73 5.28
N ILE A 32 7.24 -2.93 5.84
CA ILE A 32 7.57 -1.58 5.35
C ILE A 32 9.03 -1.55 4.95
N ARG A 33 9.30 -1.04 3.75
CA ARG A 33 10.68 -0.92 3.23
C ARG A 33 10.94 0.42 2.60
N LYS A 34 12.17 0.90 2.72
CA LYS A 34 12.69 1.98 1.88
C LYS A 34 13.47 1.43 0.70
N PHE A 35 13.38 2.11 -0.43
CA PHE A 35 14.03 1.73 -1.67
C PHE A 35 14.51 2.96 -2.45
N ASP A 36 15.44 2.75 -3.38
CA ASP A 36 15.94 3.79 -4.28
C ASP A 36 15.01 3.94 -5.50
N LEU A 37 14.39 5.12 -5.65
CA LEU A 37 13.40 5.43 -6.69
C LEU A 37 13.97 5.31 -8.11
N ASP A 38 15.20 5.78 -8.31
CA ASP A 38 15.82 5.94 -9.64
C ASP A 38 16.11 4.59 -10.31
N SER A 39 16.33 3.54 -9.52
CA SER A 39 16.87 2.28 -10.01
C SER A 39 15.94 1.07 -9.89
N SER A 40 14.83 1.17 -9.14
CA SER A 40 14.15 -0.05 -8.69
C SER A 40 12.65 -0.18 -8.95
N ILE A 41 11.91 0.88 -9.29
CA ILE A 41 10.43 0.78 -9.36
C ILE A 41 9.94 -0.21 -10.44
N THR A 42 10.58 -0.21 -11.62
CA THR A 42 10.20 -1.10 -12.72
C THR A 42 10.65 -2.54 -12.46
N ASP A 43 11.83 -2.71 -11.86
CA ASP A 43 12.35 -4.04 -11.53
C ASP A 43 11.62 -4.67 -10.33
N LEU A 44 11.12 -3.84 -9.41
CA LEU A 44 10.22 -4.25 -8.35
C LEU A 44 8.91 -4.82 -8.92
N VAL A 45 8.30 -4.14 -9.91
CA VAL A 45 7.11 -4.67 -10.60
C VAL A 45 7.42 -6.00 -11.26
N LYS A 46 8.53 -6.11 -12.02
CA LYS A 46 8.91 -7.39 -12.66
C LYS A 46 9.13 -8.50 -11.63
N ALA A 47 9.78 -8.20 -10.51
CA ALA A 47 10.07 -9.15 -9.45
C ALA A 47 8.79 -9.62 -8.72
N SER A 48 7.72 -8.83 -8.75
CA SER A 48 6.43 -9.19 -8.15
C SER A 48 5.67 -10.29 -8.90
N GLU A 49 5.95 -10.49 -10.19
CA GLU A 49 5.28 -11.48 -11.02
C GLU A 49 5.59 -12.92 -10.58
N ILE A 50 4.54 -13.70 -10.31
CA ILE A 50 4.66 -15.15 -10.11
C ILE A 50 4.75 -15.81 -11.49
N ARG A 51 5.93 -16.35 -11.83
CA ARG A 51 6.18 -16.96 -13.15
C ARG A 51 6.08 -18.47 -13.07
N LYS A 52 5.47 -19.08 -14.08
CA LYS A 52 5.44 -20.53 -14.27
C LYS A 52 6.29 -20.87 -15.47
N THR A 53 7.37 -21.62 -15.26
CA THR A 53 8.23 -22.08 -16.35
C THR A 53 7.48 -23.13 -17.20
N TRP A 54 7.98 -23.39 -18.41
CA TRP A 54 7.40 -24.36 -19.33
C TRP A 54 7.32 -25.80 -18.77
N TYR A 55 8.17 -26.12 -17.79
CA TYR A 55 8.12 -27.37 -17.02
C TYR A 55 7.14 -27.35 -15.84
N GLY A 56 6.35 -26.28 -15.70
CA GLY A 56 5.37 -26.12 -14.63
C GLY A 56 5.92 -25.67 -13.29
N LYS A 57 7.25 -25.47 -13.14
CA LYS A 57 7.84 -24.94 -11.89
C LYS A 57 7.45 -23.49 -11.70
N ILE A 58 6.85 -23.18 -10.55
CA ILE A 58 6.55 -21.81 -10.11
C ILE A 58 7.82 -21.20 -9.53
N THR A 59 8.16 -20.00 -9.97
CA THR A 59 9.26 -19.19 -9.44
C THR A 59 8.68 -17.91 -8.85
N ASP A 60 9.00 -17.67 -7.59
CA ASP A 60 8.69 -16.44 -6.86
C ASP A 60 10.01 -15.83 -6.37
N THR A 61 10.34 -14.64 -6.87
CA THR A 61 11.59 -13.93 -6.53
C THR A 61 11.32 -12.60 -5.82
N TYR A 62 10.06 -12.32 -5.45
CA TYR A 62 9.67 -11.01 -4.93
C TYR A 62 10.37 -10.70 -3.60
N TRP A 63 10.29 -11.62 -2.65
CA TRP A 63 10.92 -11.45 -1.34
C TRP A 63 12.44 -11.43 -1.41
N ASP A 64 13.03 -12.24 -2.29
CA ASP A 64 14.48 -12.23 -2.53
C ASP A 64 14.94 -10.90 -3.12
N TYR A 65 14.18 -10.36 -4.08
CA TYR A 65 14.44 -9.04 -4.65
C TYR A 65 14.35 -7.96 -3.57
N LEU A 66 13.27 -7.93 -2.79
CA LEU A 66 13.10 -6.98 -1.70
C LEU A 66 14.27 -7.08 -0.71
N ASN A 67 14.63 -8.27 -0.25
CA ASN A 67 15.72 -8.46 0.71
C ASN A 67 17.09 -8.01 0.19
N LYS A 68 17.31 -8.07 -1.13
CA LYS A 68 18.57 -7.68 -1.76
C LYS A 68 18.65 -6.18 -2.07
N THR A 69 17.52 -5.55 -2.40
CA THR A 69 17.49 -4.21 -3.02
C THR A 69 16.84 -3.14 -2.15
N THR A 70 16.17 -3.52 -1.07
CA THR A 70 15.44 -2.60 -0.20
C THR A 70 15.86 -2.80 1.26
N THR A 71 15.66 -1.78 2.07
CA THR A 71 15.93 -1.87 3.52
C THR A 71 14.60 -1.95 4.27
N ASN A 72 14.40 -3.03 5.03
CA ASN A 72 13.25 -3.13 5.93
C ASN A 72 13.34 -2.07 7.02
N ILE A 73 12.19 -1.49 7.36
CA ILE A 73 12.06 -0.51 8.43
C ILE A 73 11.32 -1.20 9.57
N ASP A 74 12.07 -1.54 10.63
CA ASP A 74 11.47 -2.06 11.85
C ASP A 74 10.67 -0.95 12.51
N CYS A 75 9.37 -1.14 12.57
CA CYS A 75 8.47 -0.20 13.22
C CYS A 75 7.52 -0.97 14.12
N LYS A 76 7.59 -0.65 15.41
CA LYS A 76 6.64 -1.14 16.41
C LYS A 76 5.45 -0.20 16.42
N PHE A 77 4.42 -0.50 15.65
CA PHE A 77 3.16 0.26 15.65
C PHE A 77 1.94 -0.65 15.61
N TYR A 78 0.78 -0.06 15.89
CA TYR A 78 -0.52 -0.70 15.71
C TYR A 78 -0.84 -0.87 14.22
N SER A 79 -0.48 -2.03 13.66
CA SER A 79 -0.62 -2.31 12.22
C SER A 79 -2.03 -2.09 11.65
N HIS A 80 -3.08 -2.34 12.43
CA HIS A 80 -4.47 -2.08 12.01
C HIS A 80 -4.75 -0.59 11.91
N LEU A 81 -4.42 0.20 12.93
CA LEU A 81 -4.66 1.64 12.95
C LEU A 81 -3.82 2.38 11.90
N PHE A 82 -2.61 1.87 11.61
CA PHE A 82 -1.80 2.35 10.49
C PHE A 82 -2.45 2.03 9.14
N SER A 83 -3.01 0.82 8.97
CA SER A 83 -3.76 0.46 7.76
C SER A 83 -5.00 1.33 7.59
N ASP A 84 -5.75 1.58 8.66
CA ASP A 84 -6.92 2.47 8.65
C ASP A 84 -6.54 3.90 8.25
N LEU A 85 -5.37 4.37 8.69
CA LEU A 85 -4.84 5.68 8.31
C LEU A 85 -4.57 5.77 6.80
N LEU A 86 -4.02 4.71 6.20
CA LEU A 86 -3.80 4.64 4.75
C LEU A 86 -5.11 4.68 3.96
N VAL A 87 -6.12 3.93 4.43
CA VAL A 87 -7.45 3.93 3.83
C VAL A 87 -8.10 5.32 3.97
N TYR A 88 -7.98 5.95 5.13
CA TYR A 88 -8.50 7.29 5.37
C TYR A 88 -7.91 8.32 4.38
N PHE A 89 -6.61 8.27 4.14
CA PHE A 89 -5.97 9.15 3.16
C PHE A 89 -6.50 8.96 1.73
N ILE A 90 -6.65 7.71 1.30
CA ILE A 90 -6.94 7.41 -0.10
C ILE A 90 -8.44 7.51 -0.39
N ASP A 91 -9.27 6.92 0.46
CA ASP A 91 -10.71 6.80 0.22
C ASP A 91 -11.52 7.96 0.78
N GLU A 92 -11.13 8.49 1.94
CA GLU A 92 -11.89 9.57 2.59
C GLU A 92 -11.34 10.95 2.20
N LYS A 93 -10.01 11.10 2.10
CA LYS A 93 -9.37 12.36 1.67
C LYS A 93 -9.08 12.43 0.17
N GLY A 94 -9.25 11.33 -0.56
CA GLY A 94 -9.07 11.31 -2.01
C GLY A 94 -7.62 11.52 -2.46
N ILE A 95 -6.63 11.22 -1.61
CA ILE A 95 -5.22 11.33 -1.98
C ILE A 95 -4.93 10.35 -3.12
N LYS A 96 -4.37 10.88 -4.21
CA LYS A 96 -3.84 10.10 -5.31
C LYS A 96 -2.34 9.99 -5.15
N LEU A 97 -1.84 8.79 -4.86
CA LEU A 97 -0.41 8.55 -4.76
C LEU A 97 0.25 8.64 -6.13
N GLY A 98 1.41 9.30 -6.21
CA GLY A 98 2.14 9.48 -7.47
C GLY A 98 2.56 8.17 -8.13
N LEU A 99 2.83 7.13 -7.34
CA LEU A 99 3.24 5.81 -7.80
C LEU A 99 2.13 4.75 -7.68
N ARG A 100 0.86 5.18 -7.66
CA ARG A 100 -0.30 4.30 -7.51
C ARG A 100 -0.34 3.16 -8.52
N ASP A 101 -0.09 3.44 -9.80
CA ASP A 101 -0.16 2.43 -10.87
C ASP A 101 0.85 1.28 -10.67
N TYR A 102 2.03 1.57 -10.11
CA TYR A 102 3.02 0.57 -9.77
C TYR A 102 2.57 -0.26 -8.56
N GLY A 103 2.05 0.40 -7.52
CA GLY A 103 1.48 -0.28 -6.34
C GLY A 103 0.33 -1.22 -6.69
N GLU A 104 -0.59 -0.80 -7.56
CA GLU A 104 -1.72 -1.62 -8.02
C GLU A 104 -1.25 -2.84 -8.84
N GLN A 105 -0.24 -2.67 -9.69
CA GLN A 105 0.34 -3.79 -10.45
C GLN A 105 0.98 -4.84 -9.53
N ILE A 106 1.77 -4.42 -8.56
CA ILE A 106 2.36 -5.32 -7.56
C ILE A 106 1.24 -5.99 -6.76
N SER A 107 0.24 -5.21 -6.33
CA SER A 107 -0.88 -5.72 -5.54
C SER A 107 -1.62 -6.85 -6.28
N LYS A 108 -1.86 -6.66 -7.57
CA LYS A 108 -2.47 -7.67 -8.43
C LYS A 108 -1.60 -8.91 -8.59
N ASN A 109 -0.30 -8.74 -8.78
CA ASN A 109 0.63 -9.85 -8.93
C ASN A 109 0.79 -10.67 -7.65
N ARG A 110 0.69 -10.02 -6.48
CA ARG A 110 0.93 -10.63 -5.17
C ARG A 110 -0.32 -10.98 -4.37
N ASN A 111 -1.50 -10.56 -4.84
CA ASN A 111 -2.77 -10.75 -4.16
C ASN A 111 -2.80 -10.20 -2.72
N HIS A 112 -2.13 -9.07 -2.50
CA HIS A 112 -2.16 -8.30 -1.25
C HIS A 112 -2.02 -6.80 -1.58
N ALA A 113 -2.38 -5.90 -0.66
CA ALA A 113 -2.36 -4.47 -0.98
C ALA A 113 -0.95 -3.90 -0.81
N VAL A 114 -0.50 -3.13 -1.80
CA VAL A 114 0.82 -2.47 -1.82
C VAL A 114 0.67 -0.99 -2.09
N PHE A 115 1.21 -0.19 -1.18
CA PHE A 115 1.30 1.26 -1.31
C PHE A 115 2.74 1.68 -1.52
N ILE A 116 2.95 2.64 -2.43
CA ILE A 116 4.25 3.21 -2.71
C ILE A 116 4.18 4.71 -2.52
N PHE A 117 5.01 5.25 -1.64
CA PHE A 117 5.11 6.69 -1.38
C PHE A 117 6.38 7.28 -1.98
N ALA A 118 6.22 8.39 -2.69
CA ALA A 118 7.28 9.27 -3.14
C ALA A 118 7.24 10.62 -2.39
N LEU A 119 8.20 11.50 -2.68
CA LEU A 119 8.35 12.79 -2.00
C LEU A 119 7.08 13.65 -2.05
N ASP A 120 6.44 13.74 -3.21
CA ASP A 120 5.22 14.55 -3.37
C ASP A 120 4.07 14.01 -2.50
N ASP A 121 3.99 12.69 -2.32
CA ASP A 121 2.98 12.07 -1.46
C ASP A 121 3.21 12.44 0.01
N LYS A 122 4.47 12.42 0.46
CA LYS A 122 4.86 12.83 1.82
C LYS A 122 4.37 14.23 2.12
N GLU A 123 4.64 15.19 1.23
CA GLU A 123 4.28 16.60 1.47
C GLU A 123 2.76 16.79 1.55
N ASN A 124 2.01 16.19 0.62
CA ASN A 124 0.56 16.22 0.60
C ASN A 124 -0.05 15.65 1.88
N ILE A 125 0.46 14.50 2.33
CA ILE A 125 -0.05 13.82 3.52
C ILE A 125 0.30 14.61 4.79
N LEU A 126 1.53 15.10 4.92
CA LEU A 126 1.94 15.88 6.08
C LEU A 126 1.15 17.19 6.21
N ASN A 127 0.77 17.81 5.09
CA ASN A 127 -0.09 18.99 5.11
C ASN A 127 -1.51 18.68 5.58
N LEU A 128 -2.06 17.53 5.22
CA LEU A 128 -3.37 17.08 5.71
C LEU A 128 -3.35 16.78 7.21
N ILE A 129 -2.32 16.10 7.72
CA ILE A 129 -2.23 15.75 9.14
C ILE A 129 -2.12 17.00 10.04
N LYS A 130 -1.65 18.15 9.51
CA LYS A 130 -1.54 19.41 10.25
C LYS A 130 -2.88 20.14 10.42
N GLN A 131 -3.95 19.71 9.77
CA GLN A 131 -5.26 20.36 9.90
C GLN A 131 -5.80 20.20 11.32
N GLU A 132 -6.41 21.27 11.85
CA GLU A 132 -6.86 21.36 13.25
C GLU A 132 -7.75 20.19 13.68
N ASN A 133 -8.66 19.75 12.81
CA ASN A 133 -9.62 18.67 13.08
C ASN A 133 -9.21 17.31 12.50
N PHE A 134 -7.94 17.13 12.10
CA PHE A 134 -7.52 15.89 11.43
C PHE A 134 -7.73 14.67 12.33
N THR A 135 -7.26 14.75 13.57
CA THR A 135 -7.24 13.62 14.51
C THR A 135 -8.65 13.21 14.90
N GLU A 136 -9.52 14.17 15.20
CA GLU A 136 -10.93 13.94 15.52
C GLU A 136 -11.67 13.28 14.36
N ASN A 137 -11.46 13.78 13.13
CA ASN A 137 -12.09 13.20 11.95
C ASN A 137 -11.59 11.77 11.68
N PHE A 138 -10.30 11.51 11.93
CA PHE A 138 -9.74 10.17 11.79
C PHE A 138 -10.27 9.20 12.86
N GLU A 139 -10.49 9.65 14.08
CA GLU A 139 -11.11 8.84 15.14
C GLU A 139 -12.54 8.41 14.80
N VAL A 140 -13.35 9.36 14.31
CA VAL A 140 -14.71 9.06 13.85
C VAL A 140 -14.66 8.04 12.72
N PHE A 141 -13.76 8.23 11.75
CA PHE A 141 -13.56 7.28 10.66
C PHE A 141 -13.19 5.87 11.16
N CYS A 142 -12.24 5.73 12.09
CA CYS A 142 -11.84 4.44 12.62
C CYS A 142 -12.99 3.76 13.38
N LYS A 143 -13.79 4.53 14.11
CA LYS A 143 -14.98 4.02 14.80
C LYS A 143 -16.02 3.48 13.83
N ASP A 144 -16.26 4.20 12.73
CA ASP A 144 -17.22 3.79 11.71
C ASP A 144 -16.73 2.59 10.89
N LEU A 145 -15.42 2.53 10.60
CA LEU A 145 -14.82 1.45 9.83
C LEU A 145 -14.70 0.14 10.63
N ASN A 146 -14.19 0.24 11.87
CA ASN A 146 -13.66 -0.90 12.62
C ASN A 146 -14.09 -0.95 14.10
N GLY A 147 -14.97 -0.04 14.55
CA GLY A 147 -15.36 0.07 15.96
C GLY A 147 -16.04 -1.18 16.55
N SER A 148 -16.50 -2.12 15.73
CA SER A 148 -17.02 -3.43 16.17
C SER A 148 -15.94 -4.46 16.48
N PHE A 149 -14.70 -4.25 16.02
CA PHE A 149 -13.57 -5.17 16.17
C PHE A 149 -12.48 -4.60 17.06
N TYR A 150 -12.25 -3.29 16.98
CA TYR A 150 -11.19 -2.60 17.70
C TYR A 150 -11.72 -1.35 18.39
N SER A 151 -11.17 -1.03 19.55
CA SER A 151 -11.43 0.20 20.27
C SER A 151 -10.10 0.92 20.49
N TYR A 152 -9.81 1.90 19.65
CA TYR A 152 -8.58 2.69 19.75
C TYR A 152 -8.75 3.85 20.72
N THR A 153 -7.75 4.09 21.57
CA THR A 153 -7.71 5.29 22.41
C THR A 153 -7.12 6.46 21.63
N ARG A 154 -7.35 7.70 22.12
CA ARG A 154 -6.69 8.92 21.61
C ARG A 154 -5.16 8.76 21.61
N ASN A 155 -4.61 8.04 22.58
CA ASN A 155 -3.18 7.80 22.68
C ASN A 155 -2.68 6.88 21.55
N ASP A 156 -3.42 5.81 21.24
CA ASP A 156 -3.06 4.90 20.14
C ASP A 156 -3.08 5.63 18.78
N VAL A 157 -4.06 6.52 18.59
CA VAL A 157 -4.15 7.37 17.40
C VAL A 157 -2.96 8.31 17.31
N ASN A 158 -2.66 9.04 18.39
CA ASN A 158 -1.53 9.98 18.41
C ASN A 158 -0.18 9.27 18.19
N GLU A 159 0.02 8.10 18.80
CA GLU A 159 1.21 7.29 18.63
C GLU A 159 1.33 6.79 17.18
N THR A 160 0.23 6.32 16.59
CA THR A 160 0.21 5.89 15.19
C THR A 160 0.53 7.06 14.26
N LEU A 161 -0.04 8.24 14.47
CA LEU A 161 0.27 9.43 13.67
C LEU A 161 1.73 9.86 13.82
N LYS A 162 2.30 9.77 15.03
CA LYS A 162 3.71 10.04 15.27
C LYS A 162 4.60 9.06 14.52
N ASN A 163 4.32 7.76 14.64
CA ASN A 163 5.07 6.71 13.96
C ASN A 163 4.95 6.84 12.44
N PHE A 164 3.76 7.10 11.93
CA PHE A 164 3.53 7.35 10.51
C PHE A 164 4.34 8.54 9.98
N LYS A 165 4.35 9.67 10.70
CA LYS A 165 5.18 10.84 10.36
C LYS A 165 6.67 10.50 10.37
N ASN A 166 7.13 9.73 11.35
CA ASN A 166 8.53 9.28 11.42
C ASN A 166 8.86 8.38 10.23
N THR A 167 7.98 7.44 9.86
CA THR A 167 8.14 6.60 8.67
C THR A 167 8.21 7.45 7.41
N LEU A 168 7.27 8.36 7.18
CA LEU A 168 7.28 9.28 6.04
C LEU A 168 8.50 10.21 6.00
N SER A 169 9.13 10.50 7.14
CA SER A 169 10.34 11.33 7.18
C SER A 169 11.51 10.72 6.42
N LEU A 170 11.50 9.39 6.25
CA LEU A 170 12.51 8.62 5.50
C LEU A 170 12.41 8.78 3.98
N VAL A 171 11.27 9.28 3.46
CA VAL A 171 11.09 9.58 2.04
C VAL A 171 11.82 10.86 1.69
N ASP A 172 12.61 10.84 0.61
CA ASP A 172 13.28 12.01 0.04
C ASP A 172 13.25 11.96 -1.50
N GLN A 173 14.05 12.80 -2.16
CA GLN A 173 14.09 12.89 -3.62
C GLN A 173 14.48 11.57 -4.31
N LYS A 174 15.26 10.70 -3.64
CA LYS A 174 15.76 9.44 -4.19
C LYS A 174 15.22 8.22 -3.45
N ILE A 175 14.63 8.41 -2.27
CA ILE A 175 14.15 7.33 -1.42
C ILE A 175 12.63 7.29 -1.42
N GLY A 176 12.08 6.15 -1.84
CA GLY A 176 10.65 5.83 -1.72
C GLY A 176 10.37 4.86 -0.58
N LEU A 177 9.09 4.72 -0.22
CA LEU A 177 8.62 3.72 0.72
C LEU A 177 7.65 2.74 0.07
N ILE A 178 7.78 1.46 0.39
CA ILE A 178 6.84 0.38 0.05
C ILE A 178 6.19 -0.09 1.33
N LEU A 179 4.86 -0.15 1.34
CA LEU A 179 4.09 -0.73 2.43
C LEU A 179 3.28 -1.90 1.87
N ASN A 180 3.58 -3.11 2.35
CA ASN A 180 2.82 -4.32 2.04
C ASN A 180 1.81 -4.57 3.16
N ILE A 181 0.55 -4.73 2.79
CA ILE A 181 -0.58 -5.00 3.69
C ILE A 181 -1.21 -6.33 3.28
N GLY A 182 -1.35 -7.25 4.24
CA GLY A 182 -1.86 -8.60 4.04
C GLY A 182 -2.49 -9.21 5.27
#